data_AF-A0A956H4L9-F1
#
_entry.id   AF-A0A956H4L9-F1
#
_cell.length_a   1.000
_cell.length_b   1.000
_cell.length_c   1.000
_cell.angle_alpha   90.00
_cell.angle_beta   90.00
_cell.angle_gamma   90.00
#
_symmetry.space_group_name_H-M   'P 1'
#
loop_
_entity.id
_entity.type
_entity.pdbx_description
1 polymer ?
#
loop_
_entity_poly.entity_id
_entity_poly.type
_entity_poly.pdbx_seq_one_letter_code
_entity_poly.pdbx_strand_id
1 'polypeptide(L)'
;MSKASLTTCVATLVFIGSACQDPDDPNRYGSGDDTSIETLTGDDTTTGTDTGDTTSDTSGETGVPPGCGNGVLTKDEACDDGNDIDGDGCSADCQTVDEGYLCYPPGEPCHSVVVCGDGLVSSPELCDDGNLENGDGCSATCKVEIGWKCEGEPLSNCTPTVCGDAVVEGAESCDDGNDIPLDGCDQQCQQEPNCPPMGPCSSECGDGLVLGEECDDGNTLDGDGCSSSCTVEEGFSCFPSEECEMIGNDCILRVNAVYRDFSMAHPDFQTPDGYGCITDGNPPVNADTKATFGMVADTLDDEIKPQWAAGNCATQANFHQWYRNVPGVNTTVASTIPLFPNGSGGYVNRFGPNGEQFIAYTNVQWAANTYAECMNMGCIPCPWDQNVGCWADEVFYDGQPFFFPIDDDPAALPDPRYEAKVGPEYGYPNWPWEDEIVQGAGTHNFHFTTEVVYWFQYDASVTAVLDFTGDDDVWVFIDGQLALDLGGLHPPDMGTIDLDTLGLNPGSYYDLDVFHAERCGAGSNFRIDTSIKCLNPQ
;
A
#
# COMPACT_ATOMS: atom_id res chain seq x y z
N MET A 1 -5.25 -9.14 18.55
CA MET A 1 -3.94 -8.62 18.10
C MET A 1 -3.51 -9.50 16.97
N SER A 2 -3.75 -9.07 15.74
CA SER A 2 -3.24 -9.69 14.51
C SER A 2 -3.60 -8.68 13.42
N LYS A 3 -2.56 -8.15 12.77
CA LYS A 3 -2.56 -7.19 11.66
C LYS A 3 -1.96 -7.94 10.46
N ALA A 4 -2.44 -7.66 9.26
CA ALA A 4 -1.89 -8.16 8.00
C ALA A 4 -1.04 -7.08 7.30
N SER A 5 -0.32 -7.50 6.27
CA SER A 5 1.15 -7.44 6.19
C SER A 5 1.65 -7.00 4.81
N LEU A 6 2.81 -6.34 4.79
CA LEU A 6 3.79 -6.29 3.68
C LEU A 6 4.93 -7.25 3.97
N THR A 7 5.46 -8.01 3.02
CA THR A 7 6.42 -9.08 3.36
C THR A 7 7.87 -8.64 3.15
N THR A 8 8.62 -8.47 4.22
CA THR A 8 10.08 -8.23 4.14
C THR A 8 10.83 -9.39 4.80
N CYS A 9 11.72 -10.02 4.05
CA CYS A 9 12.51 -11.15 4.53
C CYS A 9 13.84 -10.66 5.11
N VAL A 10 14.12 -11.02 6.36
CA VAL A 10 15.33 -10.59 7.08
C VAL A 10 16.09 -11.83 7.58
N ALA A 11 17.41 -11.84 7.40
CA ALA A 11 18.28 -12.88 7.92
C ALA A 11 18.21 -12.89 9.47
N THR A 12 17.78 -14.00 10.07
CA THR A 12 17.63 -14.09 11.54
C THR A 12 18.49 -15.21 12.11
N LEU A 13 19.50 -14.86 12.93
CA LEU A 13 20.24 -15.84 13.74
C LEU A 13 19.39 -16.36 14.91
N VAL A 14 18.99 -17.63 14.85
CA VAL A 14 18.25 -18.31 15.91
C VAL A 14 19.21 -18.74 17.04
N PHE A 15 19.29 -17.96 18.11
CA PHE A 15 19.95 -18.41 19.35
C PHE A 15 19.01 -19.28 20.18
N ILE A 16 19.27 -20.60 20.20
CA ILE A 16 18.68 -21.52 21.17
C ILE A 16 19.65 -21.64 22.35
N GLY A 17 19.31 -21.07 23.51
CA GLY A 17 20.15 -21.18 24.70
C GLY A 17 19.44 -20.77 25.98
N SER A 18 18.95 -21.76 26.73
CA SER A 18 18.32 -21.57 28.03
C SER A 18 19.32 -21.27 29.15
N ALA A 19 18.92 -20.34 30.01
CA ALA A 19 19.22 -20.21 31.45
C ALA A 19 20.67 -19.93 31.92
N CYS A 20 20.88 -18.75 32.51
CA CYS A 20 20.88 -18.56 33.98
C CYS A 20 21.06 -17.06 34.33
N GLN A 21 20.23 -16.55 35.25
CA GLN A 21 20.48 -15.31 35.99
C GLN A 21 21.55 -15.55 37.06
N ASP A 22 22.52 -14.64 37.18
CA ASP A 22 23.00 -14.14 38.48
C ASP A 22 23.55 -12.70 38.31
N PRO A 23 23.12 -11.72 39.13
CA PRO A 23 23.57 -10.33 39.07
C PRO A 23 24.67 -10.07 40.10
N ASP A 24 25.79 -9.44 39.70
CA ASP A 24 26.66 -8.56 40.53
C ASP A 24 28.05 -8.42 39.88
N ASP A 25 28.36 -7.28 39.25
CA ASP A 25 29.60 -6.50 39.48
C ASP A 25 29.64 -5.21 38.62
N PRO A 26 29.48 -4.00 39.21
CA PRO A 26 29.65 -2.74 38.52
C PRO A 26 31.04 -2.16 38.83
N ASN A 27 32.00 -2.27 37.90
CA ASN A 27 33.10 -1.33 37.65
C ASN A 27 34.19 -2.00 36.80
N ARG A 28 34.54 -1.44 35.63
CA ARG A 28 35.80 -0.68 35.45
C ARG A 28 36.00 -0.18 34.01
N TYR A 29 35.99 1.14 33.89
CA TYR A 29 36.51 1.95 32.78
C TYR A 29 38.03 1.80 32.59
N GLY A 30 38.49 1.93 31.34
CA GLY A 30 39.85 2.36 30.95
C GLY A 30 40.44 1.46 29.85
N SER A 31 40.40 1.82 28.56
CA SER A 31 41.20 2.85 27.86
C SER A 31 42.71 2.64 27.98
N GLY A 32 43.37 2.40 26.85
CA GLY A 32 44.82 2.62 26.70
C GLY A 32 45.52 1.66 25.75
N ASP A 33 45.34 1.89 24.45
CA ASP A 33 46.41 2.23 23.50
C ASP A 33 47.86 2.01 24.00
N ASP A 34 48.65 1.18 23.32
CA ASP A 34 49.80 1.65 22.51
C ASP A 34 50.55 0.47 21.88
N THR A 35 50.88 0.72 20.64
CA THR A 35 51.74 0.04 19.69
C THR A 35 53.11 -0.38 20.25
N SER A 36 53.67 -1.46 19.68
CA SER A 36 54.84 -1.40 18.79
C SER A 36 55.64 -2.70 18.80
N ILE A 37 55.92 -3.13 17.56
CA ILE A 37 56.71 -4.27 17.13
C ILE A 37 58.20 -3.87 17.14
N GLU A 38 59.06 -4.75 17.65
CA GLU A 38 60.43 -4.95 17.14
C GLU A 38 60.75 -6.46 17.25
N THR A 39 60.72 -7.21 16.15
CA THR A 39 61.82 -7.51 15.20
C THR A 39 62.95 -8.43 15.70
N LEU A 40 63.18 -9.49 14.89
CA LEU A 40 64.47 -10.12 14.54
C LEU A 40 65.07 -11.03 15.64
N THR A 41 65.62 -12.23 15.41
CA THR A 41 66.33 -12.92 14.31
C THR A 41 66.35 -14.42 14.72
N GLY A 42 66.34 -15.40 13.80
CA GLY A 42 67.54 -16.12 13.32
C GLY A 42 68.14 -17.06 14.38
N ASP A 43 68.67 -18.25 14.14
CA ASP A 43 68.94 -19.07 12.97
C ASP A 43 69.52 -20.39 13.56
N ASP A 44 69.31 -21.47 12.84
CA ASP A 44 70.20 -22.62 12.67
C ASP A 44 70.51 -23.70 13.75
N THR A 45 70.49 -24.91 13.18
CA THR A 45 71.31 -26.11 13.37
C THR A 45 71.20 -27.07 14.58
N THR A 46 70.45 -28.15 14.31
CA THR A 46 70.86 -29.58 14.27
C THR A 46 71.58 -30.24 15.45
N THR A 47 71.09 -31.41 15.88
CA THR A 47 71.61 -32.76 15.51
C THR A 47 71.06 -33.83 16.46
N GLY A 48 70.63 -34.97 15.91
CA GLY A 48 70.19 -36.12 16.70
C GLY A 48 69.50 -37.22 15.90
N THR A 49 70.20 -37.78 14.91
CA THR A 49 69.88 -39.06 14.25
C THR A 49 69.98 -40.24 15.23
N ASP A 50 69.02 -41.18 15.23
CA ASP A 50 69.27 -42.53 14.70
C ASP A 50 67.99 -43.39 14.48
N THR A 51 67.97 -44.05 13.32
CA THR A 51 67.25 -45.29 12.90
C THR A 51 65.73 -45.44 13.15
N GLY A 52 64.83 -45.65 12.18
CA GLY A 52 64.94 -46.12 10.80
C GLY A 52 64.63 -47.62 10.67
N ASP A 53 63.36 -47.98 10.43
CA ASP A 53 62.93 -49.14 9.61
C ASP A 53 61.41 -49.04 9.29
N THR A 54 61.03 -48.30 8.25
CA THR A 54 60.56 -48.73 6.91
C THR A 54 59.33 -49.65 6.82
N THR A 55 58.21 -49.08 6.37
CA THR A 55 57.54 -49.39 5.07
C THR A 55 56.30 -48.48 4.95
N SER A 56 56.45 -47.34 4.27
CA SER A 56 55.87 -47.05 2.93
C SER A 56 54.34 -46.96 2.96
N ASP A 57 53.79 -45.80 3.29
CA ASP A 57 53.58 -44.64 2.41
C ASP A 57 52.52 -44.91 1.31
N THR A 58 51.36 -44.31 1.52
CA THR A 58 50.67 -43.57 0.47
C THR A 58 49.89 -42.46 1.17
N SER A 59 50.59 -41.33 1.32
CA SER A 59 50.04 -39.98 1.21
C SER A 59 48.74 -39.94 0.37
N GLY A 60 47.62 -39.85 1.07
CA GLY A 60 46.34 -39.40 0.56
C GLY A 60 46.17 -37.95 1.00
N GLU A 61 46.59 -37.07 0.12
CA GLU A 61 46.37 -35.63 0.12
C GLU A 61 44.90 -35.30 0.41
N THR A 62 44.58 -34.96 1.67
CA THR A 62 43.42 -34.13 1.97
C THR A 62 44.00 -32.74 2.24
N GLY A 63 43.66 -31.77 1.40
CA GLY A 63 44.20 -30.41 1.41
C GLY A 63 43.80 -29.55 2.61
N VAL A 64 43.51 -30.17 3.76
CA VAL A 64 43.11 -29.51 5.01
C VAL A 64 44.37 -29.26 5.84
N PRO A 65 44.69 -27.99 6.18
CA PRO A 65 45.79 -27.63 7.07
C PRO A 65 45.67 -28.29 8.44
N PRO A 66 46.79 -28.67 9.07
CA PRO A 66 46.79 -29.19 10.44
C PRO A 66 46.43 -28.09 11.43
N GLY A 67 45.14 -27.95 11.72
CA GLY A 67 44.67 -26.91 12.62
C GLY A 67 43.34 -26.28 12.25
N CYS A 68 42.79 -26.54 11.07
CA CYS A 68 41.56 -25.86 10.65
C CYS A 68 40.46 -25.92 11.73
N GLY A 69 39.89 -24.76 12.06
CA GLY A 69 38.87 -24.60 13.08
C GLY A 69 39.36 -24.59 14.53
N ASN A 70 40.65 -24.37 14.77
CA ASN A 70 41.20 -24.34 16.13
C ASN A 70 41.17 -22.94 16.77
N GLY A 71 40.79 -21.93 15.98
CA GLY A 71 40.75 -20.53 16.33
C GLY A 71 42.09 -19.81 16.24
N VAL A 72 43.05 -20.35 15.47
CA VAL A 72 44.38 -19.75 15.27
C VAL A 72 44.74 -19.84 13.80
N LEU A 73 44.61 -18.71 13.10
CA LEU A 73 45.04 -18.58 11.70
C LEU A 73 46.54 -18.83 11.55
N THR A 74 46.89 -19.99 11.01
CA THR A 74 48.25 -20.38 10.64
C THR A 74 48.57 -19.95 9.20
N LYS A 75 49.81 -20.16 8.75
CA LYS A 75 50.26 -19.69 7.42
C LYS A 75 49.68 -20.53 6.27
N ASP A 76 49.27 -21.74 6.59
CA ASP A 76 48.69 -22.73 5.70
C ASP A 76 47.16 -22.62 5.62
N GLU A 77 46.56 -21.69 6.37
CA GLU A 77 45.13 -21.38 6.39
C GLU A 77 44.88 -19.99 5.80
N ALA A 78 43.79 -19.85 5.04
CA ALA A 78 43.26 -18.57 4.58
C ALA A 78 42.34 -17.90 5.61
N CYS A 79 41.71 -18.71 6.48
CA CYS A 79 40.81 -18.31 7.56
C CYS A 79 40.86 -19.34 8.71
N ASP A 80 40.42 -18.96 9.91
CA ASP A 80 40.16 -19.90 11.02
C ASP A 80 39.19 -19.20 11.99
N ASP A 81 37.94 -19.66 11.99
CA ASP A 81 36.81 -19.10 12.75
C ASP A 81 36.46 -19.92 14.00
N GLY A 82 37.35 -20.83 14.39
CA GLY A 82 37.21 -21.62 15.59
C GLY A 82 36.30 -22.85 15.46
N ASN A 83 35.91 -23.23 14.24
CA ASN A 83 35.22 -24.50 14.00
C ASN A 83 35.47 -25.08 12.57
N ASP A 84 34.93 -26.27 12.27
CA ASP A 84 35.09 -26.99 11.00
C ASP A 84 33.77 -27.17 10.23
N ILE A 85 32.80 -26.26 10.46
CA ILE A 85 31.54 -26.19 9.73
C ILE A 85 31.81 -25.47 8.40
N ASP A 86 31.11 -25.87 7.34
CA ASP A 86 31.23 -25.24 6.02
C ASP A 86 30.09 -24.22 5.89
N GLY A 87 30.36 -23.04 5.32
CA GLY A 87 29.35 -22.01 5.03
C GLY A 87 29.05 -21.02 6.16
N ASP A 88 29.90 -20.92 7.19
CA ASP A 88 29.84 -19.88 8.23
C ASP A 88 30.90 -18.79 8.06
N GLY A 89 31.57 -18.76 6.90
CA GLY A 89 32.52 -17.73 6.49
C GLY A 89 33.95 -18.24 6.32
N CYS A 90 34.27 -19.40 6.87
CA CYS A 90 35.51 -20.13 6.60
C CYS A 90 35.19 -21.53 6.10
N SER A 91 35.72 -21.91 4.93
CA SER A 91 35.60 -23.27 4.41
C SER A 91 36.03 -24.32 5.45
N ALA A 92 35.41 -25.51 5.44
CA ALA A 92 35.76 -26.59 6.37
C ALA A 92 37.21 -27.13 6.20
N ASP A 93 37.91 -26.73 5.15
CA ASP A 93 39.35 -26.99 4.97
C ASP A 93 40.23 -25.76 5.20
N CYS A 94 39.66 -24.64 5.64
CA CYS A 94 40.32 -23.37 5.92
C CYS A 94 41.18 -22.84 4.75
N GLN A 95 40.96 -23.32 3.52
CA GLN A 95 41.72 -22.88 2.34
C GLN A 95 41.12 -21.64 1.68
N THR A 96 39.84 -21.37 1.93
CA THR A 96 39.12 -20.22 1.40
C THR A 96 38.26 -19.56 2.48
N VAL A 97 38.27 -18.22 2.50
CA VAL A 97 37.21 -17.42 3.13
C VAL A 97 36.03 -17.45 2.18
N ASP A 98 34.83 -17.69 2.69
CA ASP A 98 33.62 -17.70 1.86
C ASP A 98 33.35 -16.27 1.34
N GLU A 99 32.79 -16.17 0.13
CA GLU A 99 32.48 -14.86 -0.45
C GLU A 99 31.52 -14.08 0.46
N GLY A 100 31.82 -12.80 0.69
CA GLY A 100 31.00 -11.94 1.55
C GLY A 100 31.33 -12.04 3.05
N TYR A 101 32.35 -12.79 3.46
CA TYR A 101 32.75 -12.92 4.87
C TYR A 101 34.15 -12.33 5.16
N LEU A 102 34.31 -11.82 6.38
CA LEU A 102 35.58 -11.35 6.93
C LEU A 102 35.88 -12.09 8.24
N CYS A 103 36.93 -12.91 8.18
CA CYS A 103 37.41 -13.71 9.30
C CYS A 103 38.54 -12.99 10.04
N TYR A 104 38.19 -11.90 10.73
CA TYR A 104 39.12 -11.14 11.56
C TYR A 104 38.43 -10.55 12.80
N PRO A 105 39.00 -10.68 14.01
CA PRO A 105 40.27 -11.36 14.34
C PRO A 105 40.17 -12.90 14.28
N PRO A 106 41.30 -13.61 14.05
CA PRO A 106 41.32 -15.08 14.03
C PRO A 106 40.79 -15.71 15.32
N GLY A 107 40.01 -16.78 15.17
CA GLY A 107 39.40 -17.53 16.27
C GLY A 107 38.12 -16.97 16.84
N GLU A 108 37.56 -15.95 16.20
CA GLU A 108 36.17 -15.55 16.36
C GLU A 108 35.38 -15.97 15.11
N PRO A 109 34.05 -16.18 15.21
CA PRO A 109 33.21 -16.45 14.05
C PRO A 109 33.43 -15.39 12.96
N CYS A 110 33.56 -15.83 11.71
CA CYS A 110 33.57 -14.89 10.59
C CYS A 110 32.25 -14.11 10.58
N HIS A 111 32.33 -12.84 10.20
CA HIS A 111 31.15 -11.99 10.05
C HIS A 111 31.02 -11.58 8.58
N SER A 112 29.77 -11.45 8.12
CA SER A 112 29.50 -10.91 6.80
C SER A 112 30.09 -9.49 6.67
N VAL A 113 30.79 -9.21 5.57
CA VAL A 113 31.26 -7.87 5.14
C VAL A 113 30.25 -7.16 4.25
N VAL A 114 29.11 -7.78 4.01
CA VAL A 114 27.96 -7.16 3.36
C VAL A 114 27.38 -6.15 4.36
N VAL A 115 27.69 -4.87 4.17
CA VAL A 115 27.30 -3.78 5.07
C VAL A 115 26.50 -2.79 4.26
N CYS A 116 25.18 -2.95 4.33
CA CYS A 116 24.29 -2.03 3.67
C CYS A 116 24.52 -0.59 4.14
N GLY A 117 24.65 0.31 3.18
CA GLY A 117 24.86 1.73 3.40
C GLY A 117 26.33 2.15 3.53
N ASP A 118 27.28 1.36 3.04
CA ASP A 118 28.70 1.71 3.03
C ASP A 118 29.21 2.25 1.67
N GLY A 119 28.34 2.24 0.66
CA GLY A 119 28.54 2.72 -0.70
C GLY A 119 29.19 1.68 -1.62
N LEU A 120 29.32 0.42 -1.21
CA LEU A 120 30.00 -0.65 -1.93
C LEU A 120 29.12 -1.90 -2.08
N VAL A 121 28.46 -2.03 -3.23
CA VAL A 121 27.68 -3.24 -3.54
C VAL A 121 28.56 -4.49 -3.56
N SER A 122 28.26 -5.41 -2.64
CA SER A 122 28.91 -6.71 -2.47
C SER A 122 27.85 -7.81 -2.46
N SER A 123 28.08 -8.93 -3.16
CA SER A 123 27.13 -10.06 -3.18
C SER A 123 26.75 -10.47 -1.73
N PRO A 124 25.45 -10.55 -1.36
CA PRO A 124 24.22 -10.53 -2.19
C PRO A 124 23.46 -9.17 -2.27
N GLU A 125 24.09 -8.02 -2.00
CA GLU A 125 23.44 -6.71 -2.16
C GLU A 125 23.03 -6.44 -3.61
N LEU A 126 21.83 -5.90 -3.79
CA LEU A 126 21.33 -5.45 -5.09
C LEU A 126 21.74 -4.00 -5.39
N CYS A 127 21.91 -3.20 -4.34
CA CYS A 127 22.31 -1.80 -4.38
C CYS A 127 23.01 -1.41 -3.08
N ASP A 128 23.66 -0.24 -3.07
CA ASP A 128 24.12 0.43 -1.85
C ASP A 128 24.36 1.92 -2.16
N ASP A 129 23.47 2.80 -1.71
CA ASP A 129 23.57 4.25 -1.94
C ASP A 129 24.38 5.01 -0.87
N GLY A 130 25.06 4.29 0.01
CA GLY A 130 25.95 4.84 1.04
C GLY A 130 25.25 5.24 2.33
N ASN A 131 24.01 4.81 2.56
CA ASN A 131 23.34 4.96 3.85
C ASN A 131 22.24 3.91 4.12
N LEU A 132 21.48 4.07 5.21
CA LEU A 132 20.40 3.16 5.64
C LEU A 132 19.03 3.89 5.72
N GLU A 133 18.92 5.06 5.10
CA GLU A 133 17.63 5.74 4.93
C GLU A 133 16.84 4.96 3.86
N ASN A 134 15.52 4.89 4.02
CA ASN A 134 14.65 4.36 2.97
C ASN A 134 14.09 5.55 2.16
N GLY A 135 13.78 5.34 0.89
CA GLY A 135 13.18 6.31 -0.02
C GLY A 135 14.19 7.13 -0.83
N ASP A 136 15.46 6.74 -0.87
CA ASP A 136 16.52 7.32 -1.69
C ASP A 136 17.13 6.38 -2.74
N GLY A 137 16.53 5.20 -2.88
CA GLY A 137 16.73 4.26 -3.98
C GLY A 137 17.36 2.94 -3.57
N CYS A 138 17.99 2.87 -2.41
CA CYS A 138 18.43 1.61 -1.82
C CYS A 138 17.94 1.47 -0.37
N SER A 139 17.10 0.47 -0.12
CA SER A 139 16.55 0.24 1.22
C SER A 139 17.64 -0.08 2.25
N ALA A 140 17.32 0.05 3.53
CA ALA A 140 18.19 -0.34 4.65
C ALA A 140 18.60 -1.84 4.67
N THR A 141 18.03 -2.66 3.77
CA THR A 141 18.35 -4.07 3.54
C THR A 141 19.02 -4.31 2.19
N CYS A 142 19.44 -3.26 1.50
CA CYS A 142 20.16 -3.29 0.22
C CYS A 142 19.40 -3.93 -0.93
N LYS A 143 18.08 -3.72 -0.92
CA LYS A 143 17.18 -3.93 -2.06
C LYS A 143 16.91 -2.62 -2.76
N VAL A 144 16.89 -2.65 -4.10
CA VAL A 144 16.48 -1.49 -4.90
C VAL A 144 15.02 -1.19 -4.57
N GLU A 145 14.73 0.06 -4.26
CA GLU A 145 13.37 0.46 -3.88
C GLU A 145 12.45 0.61 -5.09
N ILE A 146 11.16 0.32 -4.93
CA ILE A 146 10.15 0.49 -5.98
C ILE A 146 10.17 1.93 -6.50
N GLY A 147 10.15 2.11 -7.82
CA GLY A 147 10.27 3.42 -8.47
C GLY A 147 11.71 3.95 -8.58
N TRP A 148 12.72 3.11 -8.31
CA TRP A 148 14.14 3.46 -8.43
C TRP A 148 14.92 2.48 -9.31
N LYS A 149 15.98 3.01 -9.93
CA LYS A 149 17.02 2.23 -10.59
C LYS A 149 18.37 2.63 -10.01
N CYS A 150 19.17 1.63 -9.67
CA CYS A 150 20.56 1.83 -9.31
C CYS A 150 21.44 1.43 -10.49
N GLU A 151 22.39 2.30 -10.84
CA GLU A 151 23.32 2.08 -11.95
C GLU A 151 24.77 2.25 -11.46
N GLY A 152 25.70 1.61 -12.17
CA GLY A 152 27.12 1.66 -11.86
C GLY A 152 27.73 0.28 -11.65
N GLU A 153 29.06 0.26 -11.51
CA GLU A 153 29.84 -0.93 -11.17
C GLU A 153 30.78 -0.51 -10.02
N PRO A 154 30.37 -0.60 -8.74
CA PRO A 154 29.12 -1.21 -8.20
C PRO A 154 27.84 -0.35 -8.37
N LEU A 155 26.64 -0.96 -8.18
CA LEU A 155 25.30 -0.35 -8.31
C LEU A 155 24.97 0.63 -7.17
N SER A 156 25.76 1.71 -7.03
CA SER A 156 25.65 2.66 -5.91
C SER A 156 25.06 4.03 -6.25
N ASN A 157 24.72 4.27 -7.52
CA ASN A 157 24.08 5.52 -7.94
C ASN A 157 22.62 5.26 -8.30
N CYS A 158 21.74 5.49 -7.34
CA CYS A 158 20.30 5.30 -7.50
C CYS A 158 19.62 6.58 -7.98
N THR A 159 18.71 6.43 -8.93
CA THR A 159 17.88 7.51 -9.51
C THR A 159 16.45 7.04 -9.66
N PRO A 160 15.44 7.92 -9.53
CA PRO A 160 14.06 7.54 -9.76
C PRO A 160 13.85 7.03 -11.19
N THR A 161 13.03 5.99 -11.34
CA THR A 161 12.51 5.57 -12.65
C THR A 161 11.38 6.50 -13.07
N VAL A 162 10.87 6.30 -14.29
CA VAL A 162 9.74 7.07 -14.82
C VAL A 162 8.65 6.09 -15.20
N CYS A 163 7.72 5.87 -14.28
CA CYS A 163 6.56 5.05 -14.58
C CYS A 163 5.72 5.65 -15.71
N GLY A 164 5.17 4.78 -16.55
CA GLY A 164 4.30 5.14 -17.67
C GLY A 164 5.04 5.62 -18.92
N ASP A 165 6.34 5.33 -19.06
CA ASP A 165 7.14 5.69 -20.25
C ASP A 165 7.30 4.54 -21.27
N ALA A 166 6.66 3.41 -20.99
CA ALA A 166 6.70 2.13 -21.71
C ALA A 166 8.06 1.42 -21.67
N VAL A 167 8.89 1.70 -20.66
CA VAL A 167 10.20 1.07 -20.44
C VAL A 167 10.33 0.56 -19.02
N VAL A 168 10.25 -0.75 -18.85
CA VAL A 168 10.58 -1.40 -17.56
C VAL A 168 12.07 -1.23 -17.26
N GLU A 169 12.40 -0.49 -16.21
CA GLU A 169 13.76 -0.26 -15.71
C GLU A 169 13.87 -0.33 -14.18
N GLY A 170 15.07 -0.58 -13.67
CA GLY A 170 15.29 -0.63 -12.21
C GLY A 170 14.48 -1.72 -11.52
N ALA A 171 13.75 -1.32 -10.47
CA ALA A 171 12.84 -2.17 -9.70
C ALA A 171 11.38 -2.14 -10.20
N GLU A 172 11.11 -1.62 -11.39
CA GLU A 172 9.80 -1.72 -12.02
C GLU A 172 9.52 -3.17 -12.42
N SER A 173 8.37 -3.71 -12.03
CA SER A 173 7.90 -5.02 -12.48
C SER A 173 7.07 -4.92 -13.76
N CYS A 174 6.50 -3.74 -14.03
CA CYS A 174 5.72 -3.42 -15.23
C CYS A 174 5.93 -1.97 -15.67
N ASP A 175 5.55 -1.68 -16.91
CA ASP A 175 5.27 -0.32 -17.42
C ASP A 175 4.39 -0.48 -18.67
N ASP A 176 3.15 0.01 -18.62
CA ASP A 176 2.18 -0.07 -19.72
C ASP A 176 2.05 1.22 -20.56
N GLY A 177 2.90 2.20 -20.28
CA GLY A 177 2.97 3.47 -21.00
C GLY A 177 2.01 4.54 -20.47
N ASN A 178 1.47 4.40 -19.26
CA ASN A 178 0.73 5.45 -18.58
C ASN A 178 0.73 5.31 -17.02
N ASP A 179 0.20 6.31 -16.31
CA ASP A 179 0.15 6.37 -14.82
C ASP A 179 -1.26 6.11 -14.25
N ILE A 180 -2.15 5.47 -15.03
CA ILE A 180 -3.52 5.17 -14.59
C ILE A 180 -3.47 3.79 -13.93
N PRO A 181 -3.82 3.63 -12.65
CA PRO A 181 -3.92 2.30 -12.07
C PRO A 181 -5.13 1.55 -12.65
N LEU A 182 -5.17 0.24 -12.42
CA LEU A 182 -6.25 -0.69 -12.77
C LEU A 182 -6.33 -1.04 -14.26
N ASP A 183 -5.24 -0.89 -14.99
CA ASP A 183 -5.09 -1.32 -16.38
C ASP A 183 -3.87 -2.25 -16.61
N GLY A 184 -3.25 -2.73 -15.52
CA GLY A 184 -2.20 -3.74 -15.53
C GLY A 184 -0.92 -3.32 -14.82
N CYS A 185 -0.73 -2.03 -14.61
CA CYS A 185 0.42 -1.47 -13.90
C CYS A 185 -0.03 -0.33 -12.99
N ASP A 186 0.41 -0.31 -11.74
CA ASP A 186 0.03 0.75 -10.82
C ASP A 186 0.89 2.02 -11.00
N GLN A 187 0.58 3.08 -10.25
CA GLN A 187 1.30 4.36 -10.34
C GLN A 187 2.74 4.31 -9.82
N GLN A 188 3.16 3.20 -9.22
CA GLN A 188 4.50 2.94 -8.74
C GLN A 188 5.23 1.93 -9.63
N CYS A 189 4.64 1.57 -10.78
CA CYS A 189 5.13 0.55 -11.69
C CYS A 189 5.29 -0.83 -11.04
N GLN A 190 4.39 -1.10 -10.09
CA GLN A 190 4.17 -2.41 -9.52
C GLN A 190 3.06 -3.12 -10.31
N GLN A 191 3.32 -4.37 -10.67
CA GLN A 191 2.39 -5.18 -11.42
C GLN A 191 1.14 -5.48 -10.60
N GLU A 192 -0.02 -5.23 -11.18
CA GLU A 192 -1.30 -5.46 -10.53
C GLU A 192 -1.69 -6.95 -10.57
N PRO A 193 -2.43 -7.46 -9.56
CA PRO A 193 -2.91 -8.83 -9.56
C PRO A 193 -3.77 -9.16 -10.78
N ASN A 194 -3.62 -10.39 -11.27
CA ASN A 194 -4.51 -10.90 -12.30
C ASN A 194 -5.79 -11.44 -11.64
N CYS A 195 -6.86 -10.63 -11.69
CA CYS A 195 -8.20 -11.03 -11.28
C CYS A 195 -9.04 -11.33 -12.54
N PRO A 196 -9.36 -12.61 -12.82
CA PRO A 196 -10.24 -12.93 -13.95
C PRO A 196 -11.65 -12.39 -13.68
N PRO A 197 -12.48 -12.14 -14.72
CA PRO A 197 -13.85 -11.62 -14.53
C PRO A 197 -14.76 -12.47 -13.62
N MET A 198 -14.38 -13.74 -13.39
CA MET A 198 -14.92 -14.58 -12.33
C MET A 198 -13.81 -15.52 -11.85
N GLY A 199 -13.53 -15.52 -10.56
CA GLY A 199 -12.54 -16.36 -9.90
C GLY A 199 -11.57 -15.56 -9.03
N PRO A 200 -10.85 -16.25 -8.13
CA PRO A 200 -9.91 -15.59 -7.25
C PRO A 200 -8.74 -14.97 -8.04
N CYS A 201 -8.21 -13.89 -7.50
CA CYS A 201 -7.01 -13.23 -8.01
C CYS A 201 -5.76 -14.09 -7.83
N SER A 202 -4.76 -13.86 -8.66
CA SER A 202 -3.42 -14.44 -8.57
C SER A 202 -2.33 -13.40 -8.81
N SER A 203 -1.23 -13.46 -8.06
CA SER A 203 0.04 -12.77 -8.32
C SER A 203 0.98 -13.62 -9.18
N GLU A 204 1.99 -12.98 -9.75
CA GLU A 204 3.17 -13.64 -10.30
C GLU A 204 4.37 -13.39 -9.39
N CYS A 205 5.20 -14.41 -9.17
CA CYS A 205 6.36 -14.28 -8.30
C CYS A 205 7.31 -13.16 -8.79
N GLY A 206 7.68 -12.27 -7.88
CA GLY A 206 8.46 -11.08 -8.10
C GLY A 206 7.64 -9.82 -8.42
N ASP A 207 6.32 -9.84 -8.22
CA ASP A 207 5.46 -8.67 -8.41
C ASP A 207 5.34 -7.79 -7.14
N GLY A 208 5.93 -8.23 -6.04
CA GLY A 208 5.92 -7.55 -4.75
C GLY A 208 4.60 -7.67 -3.99
N LEU A 209 3.68 -8.56 -4.40
CA LEU A 209 2.37 -8.75 -3.78
C LEU A 209 2.21 -10.17 -3.27
N VAL A 210 2.12 -10.37 -1.95
CA VAL A 210 1.98 -11.73 -1.40
C VAL A 210 0.53 -12.25 -1.49
N LEU A 211 0.18 -12.79 -2.66
CA LEU A 211 -1.16 -13.31 -3.01
C LEU A 211 -1.19 -14.83 -3.18
N GLY A 212 -1.15 -15.55 -2.06
CA GLY A 212 -1.23 -17.02 -2.07
C GLY A 212 0.12 -17.72 -2.20
N GLU A 213 1.20 -16.96 -2.10
CA GLU A 213 2.59 -17.40 -1.96
C GLU A 213 3.12 -17.20 -0.52
N GLU A 214 4.34 -17.69 -0.25
CA GLU A 214 4.94 -17.61 1.09
C GLU A 214 5.70 -16.30 1.34
N CYS A 215 6.22 -15.70 0.27
CA CYS A 215 6.90 -14.42 0.23
C CYS A 215 6.86 -13.87 -1.20
N ASP A 216 7.03 -12.56 -1.33
CA ASP A 216 7.39 -11.91 -2.58
C ASP A 216 8.22 -10.69 -2.20
N ASP A 217 9.37 -10.48 -2.84
CA ASP A 217 10.25 -9.36 -2.56
C ASP A 217 10.50 -8.47 -3.79
N GLY A 218 9.56 -8.49 -4.72
CA GLY A 218 9.52 -7.59 -5.88
C GLY A 218 10.49 -7.98 -6.99
N ASN A 219 11.10 -9.17 -6.91
CA ASN A 219 11.93 -9.70 -7.98
C ASN A 219 12.00 -11.24 -7.96
N THR A 220 12.74 -11.84 -8.89
CA THR A 220 12.89 -13.31 -9.01
C THR A 220 14.33 -13.78 -8.84
N LEU A 221 15.17 -13.03 -8.11
CA LEU A 221 16.51 -13.47 -7.77
C LEU A 221 16.42 -14.52 -6.65
N ASP A 222 17.38 -15.43 -6.61
CA ASP A 222 17.54 -16.34 -5.47
C ASP A 222 18.66 -15.77 -4.57
N GLY A 223 18.53 -15.91 -3.25
CA GLY A 223 19.54 -15.55 -2.25
C GLY A 223 19.30 -14.21 -1.54
N ASP A 224 18.21 -13.50 -1.84
CA ASP A 224 17.80 -12.22 -1.24
C ASP A 224 16.58 -12.35 -0.30
N GLY A 225 16.20 -13.59 0.01
CA GLY A 225 15.24 -13.95 1.04
C GLY A 225 13.92 -14.49 0.53
N CYS A 226 13.59 -14.23 -0.74
CA CYS A 226 12.49 -14.90 -1.43
C CYS A 226 12.98 -15.52 -2.73
N SER A 227 12.83 -16.84 -2.89
CA SER A 227 13.32 -17.50 -4.11
C SER A 227 12.54 -17.04 -5.35
N SER A 228 13.09 -17.30 -6.53
CA SER A 228 12.40 -17.25 -7.84
C SER A 228 11.13 -18.11 -7.98
N SER A 229 10.78 -18.89 -6.96
CA SER A 229 9.53 -19.66 -6.85
C SER A 229 8.63 -19.23 -5.69
N CYS A 230 8.90 -18.06 -5.10
CA CYS A 230 8.15 -17.43 -4.01
C CYS A 230 7.96 -18.32 -2.78
N THR A 231 9.05 -19.02 -2.46
CA THR A 231 9.28 -19.74 -1.22
C THR A 231 10.33 -19.02 -0.38
N VAL A 232 10.11 -19.00 0.94
CA VAL A 232 11.06 -18.39 1.87
C VAL A 232 12.37 -19.17 1.84
N GLU A 233 13.47 -18.46 1.64
CA GLU A 233 14.79 -19.08 1.55
C GLU A 233 15.35 -19.48 2.91
N GLU A 234 16.21 -20.49 2.93
CA GLU A 234 16.79 -21.01 4.18
C GLU A 234 17.64 -19.93 4.88
N GLY A 235 17.39 -19.70 6.18
CA GLY A 235 18.07 -18.67 6.97
C GLY A 235 17.37 -17.30 6.97
N PHE A 236 16.36 -17.13 6.10
CA PHE A 236 15.51 -15.95 6.08
C PHE A 236 14.23 -16.17 6.87
N SER A 237 13.71 -15.10 7.45
CA SER A 237 12.40 -15.08 8.07
C SER A 237 11.66 -13.87 7.55
N CYS A 238 10.52 -14.13 6.93
CA CYS A 238 9.68 -13.08 6.38
C CYS A 238 8.71 -12.62 7.46
N PHE A 239 8.78 -11.33 7.75
CA PHE A 239 7.91 -10.68 8.71
C PHE A 239 7.03 -9.65 8.00
N PRO A 240 5.80 -9.47 8.46
CA PRO A 240 5.02 -8.30 8.12
C PRO A 240 5.82 -7.04 8.44
N SER A 241 6.11 -6.20 7.46
CA SER A 241 6.47 -4.82 7.69
C SER A 241 5.30 -4.18 8.46
N GLU A 242 5.60 -3.60 9.63
CA GLU A 242 4.62 -2.84 10.41
C GLU A 242 4.45 -1.42 9.87
N GLU A 243 5.01 -1.14 8.70
CA GLU A 243 5.00 0.17 8.06
C GLU A 243 3.71 0.32 7.27
N CYS A 244 2.71 0.91 7.91
CA CYS A 244 1.62 1.54 7.21
C CYS A 244 1.88 3.03 7.13
N GLU A 245 1.35 3.66 6.09
CA GLU A 245 1.39 5.11 5.97
C GLU A 245 0.66 5.75 7.16
N MET A 246 1.36 6.66 7.83
CA MET A 246 0.85 7.39 8.98
C MET A 246 0.41 8.78 8.55
N ILE A 247 -0.88 9.09 8.70
CA ILE A 247 -1.39 10.45 8.64
C ILE A 247 -1.74 10.89 10.06
N GLY A 248 -0.97 11.84 10.59
CA GLY A 248 -1.05 12.20 12.01
C GLY A 248 -0.64 11.02 12.91
N ASN A 249 -1.60 10.46 13.64
CA ASN A 249 -1.39 9.30 14.50
C ASN A 249 -2.14 8.05 14.00
N ASP A 250 -2.78 8.14 12.84
CA ASP A 250 -3.58 7.06 12.28
C ASP A 250 -2.79 6.34 11.18
N CYS A 251 -2.76 5.03 11.32
CA CYS A 251 -2.29 4.09 10.30
C CYS A 251 -3.40 3.97 9.25
N ILE A 252 -3.20 4.57 8.08
CA ILE A 252 -4.24 4.63 7.05
C ILE A 252 -4.09 3.49 6.05
N LEU A 253 -5.15 3.32 5.27
CA LEU A 253 -5.18 2.47 4.09
C LEU A 253 -5.45 3.35 2.87
N ARG A 254 -4.68 3.20 1.79
CA ARG A 254 -5.00 3.84 0.50
C ARG A 254 -5.64 2.83 -0.43
N VAL A 255 -6.71 3.26 -1.08
CA VAL A 255 -7.31 2.53 -2.20
C VAL A 255 -7.10 3.34 -3.48
N ASN A 256 -6.67 2.69 -4.55
CA ASN A 256 -6.51 3.32 -5.85
C ASN A 256 -7.87 3.75 -6.40
N ALA A 257 -7.91 4.92 -7.03
CA ALA A 257 -9.13 5.48 -7.59
C ALA A 257 -8.86 6.11 -8.96
N VAL A 258 -9.69 5.77 -9.94
CA VAL A 258 -9.70 6.41 -11.24
C VAL A 258 -10.97 7.25 -11.37
N TYR A 259 -10.77 8.56 -11.49
CA TYR A 259 -11.84 9.51 -11.76
C TYR A 259 -11.91 9.80 -13.25
N ARG A 260 -13.11 9.82 -13.80
CA ARG A 260 -13.34 10.27 -15.18
C ARG A 260 -14.29 11.44 -15.17
N ASP A 261 -13.79 12.56 -15.63
CA ASP A 261 -14.52 13.84 -15.65
C ASP A 261 -15.15 14.05 -17.02
N PHE A 262 -16.44 14.37 -17.01
CA PHE A 262 -17.31 14.51 -18.16
C PHE A 262 -17.70 15.96 -18.32
N SER A 263 -17.84 16.38 -19.58
CA SER A 263 -18.39 17.70 -19.80
C SER A 263 -19.85 17.77 -19.40
N MET A 264 -20.31 18.92 -18.89
CA MET A 264 -21.73 19.22 -18.65
C MET A 264 -22.62 19.07 -19.90
N ALA A 265 -22.02 19.00 -21.09
CA ALA A 265 -22.73 18.73 -22.35
C ALA A 265 -23.03 17.24 -22.58
N HIS A 266 -22.45 16.34 -21.78
CA HIS A 266 -22.70 14.92 -21.87
C HIS A 266 -24.17 14.62 -21.50
N PRO A 267 -24.91 13.87 -22.32
CA PRO A 267 -26.37 13.76 -22.21
C PRO A 267 -26.88 13.00 -20.97
N ASP A 268 -26.01 12.25 -20.30
CA ASP A 268 -26.36 11.42 -19.14
C ASP A 268 -26.24 12.17 -17.79
N PHE A 269 -25.53 13.31 -17.77
CA PHE A 269 -25.33 14.10 -16.55
C PHE A 269 -26.32 15.26 -16.51
N GLN A 270 -26.87 15.57 -15.33
CA GLN A 270 -27.90 16.60 -15.20
C GLN A 270 -27.34 18.00 -15.37
N THR A 271 -28.19 18.89 -15.91
CA THR A 271 -27.91 20.32 -15.93
C THR A 271 -28.27 20.96 -14.57
N PRO A 272 -27.61 22.07 -14.20
CA PRO A 272 -27.66 22.66 -12.86
C PRO A 272 -29.02 23.27 -12.48
N ASP A 273 -29.93 23.40 -13.45
CA ASP A 273 -31.29 23.88 -13.26
C ASP A 273 -32.23 22.77 -12.74
N GLY A 274 -31.71 21.58 -12.43
CA GLY A 274 -32.47 20.44 -11.88
C GLY A 274 -33.41 19.82 -12.91
N TYR A 275 -33.20 20.11 -14.20
CA TYR A 275 -33.87 19.42 -15.27
C TYR A 275 -33.01 18.21 -15.62
N GLY A 276 -33.58 17.03 -15.38
CA GLY A 276 -32.91 15.73 -15.47
C GLY A 276 -32.19 15.47 -16.80
N CYS A 277 -31.50 14.33 -16.86
CA CYS A 277 -30.82 13.80 -18.04
C CYS A 277 -31.55 14.05 -19.37
N ILE A 278 -30.79 14.42 -20.40
CA ILE A 278 -31.33 14.95 -21.67
C ILE A 278 -31.98 13.84 -22.53
N THR A 279 -31.80 12.57 -22.17
CA THR A 279 -31.92 11.43 -23.09
C THR A 279 -33.33 10.99 -23.47
N ASP A 280 -34.39 11.29 -22.71
CA ASP A 280 -35.66 10.56 -22.92
C ASP A 280 -36.90 11.36 -23.33
N GLY A 281 -36.85 12.70 -23.42
CA GLY A 281 -38.05 13.51 -23.71
C GLY A 281 -39.22 13.29 -22.72
N ASN A 282 -38.94 12.59 -21.62
CA ASN A 282 -39.79 12.44 -20.45
C ASN A 282 -39.52 13.61 -19.49
N PRO A 283 -40.51 14.02 -18.68
CA PRO A 283 -40.30 15.05 -17.67
C PRO A 283 -39.12 14.68 -16.76
N PRO A 284 -38.44 15.69 -16.17
CA PRO A 284 -37.30 15.45 -15.29
C PRO A 284 -37.68 14.40 -14.26
N VAL A 285 -36.93 13.29 -14.21
CA VAL A 285 -36.95 12.39 -13.06
C VAL A 285 -36.34 13.18 -11.92
N ASN A 286 -37.19 13.87 -11.18
CA ASN A 286 -36.84 14.37 -9.86
C ASN A 286 -36.31 13.18 -9.07
N ALA A 287 -35.03 13.27 -8.65
CA ALA A 287 -34.31 12.28 -7.85
C ALA A 287 -35.30 11.48 -7.02
N ASP A 288 -35.49 10.21 -7.39
CA ASP A 288 -36.40 9.35 -6.64
C ASP A 288 -35.88 9.32 -5.20
N THR A 289 -36.75 9.21 -4.21
CA THR A 289 -36.31 9.24 -2.80
C THR A 289 -35.41 8.04 -2.42
N LYS A 290 -35.17 7.12 -3.36
CA LYS A 290 -34.46 5.86 -3.20
C LYS A 290 -33.77 5.42 -4.50
N ALA A 291 -32.76 4.58 -4.34
CA ALA A 291 -32.04 3.96 -5.43
C ALA A 291 -32.95 3.20 -6.42
N THR A 292 -32.58 3.28 -7.70
CA THR A 292 -33.10 2.51 -8.83
C THR A 292 -32.20 1.30 -9.10
N PHE A 293 -32.62 0.16 -8.59
CA PHE A 293 -31.95 -1.12 -8.83
C PHE A 293 -32.11 -1.62 -10.28
N GLY A 294 -31.14 -2.42 -10.73
CA GLY A 294 -31.13 -3.11 -12.03
C GLY A 294 -30.58 -2.27 -13.18
N MET A 295 -29.80 -1.23 -12.88
CA MET A 295 -29.19 -0.42 -13.93
C MET A 295 -28.03 -1.14 -14.64
N VAL A 296 -27.29 -1.92 -13.88
CA VAL A 296 -26.18 -2.75 -14.35
C VAL A 296 -26.56 -4.22 -14.40
N ALA A 297 -25.83 -4.99 -15.20
CA ALA A 297 -25.93 -6.45 -15.19
C ALA A 297 -25.30 -7.03 -13.91
N ASP A 298 -25.64 -8.28 -13.61
CA ASP A 298 -25.12 -8.98 -12.41
C ASP A 298 -23.62 -9.31 -12.50
N THR A 299 -22.98 -9.10 -13.65
CA THR A 299 -21.56 -9.40 -13.89
C THR A 299 -20.86 -8.29 -14.65
N LEU A 300 -19.56 -8.12 -14.39
CA LEU A 300 -18.67 -7.23 -15.17
C LEU A 300 -18.41 -7.78 -16.57
N ASP A 301 -17.94 -6.93 -17.48
CA ASP A 301 -17.45 -7.34 -18.80
C ASP A 301 -15.98 -7.79 -18.77
N ASP A 302 -15.45 -8.14 -19.96
CA ASP A 302 -14.07 -8.63 -20.12
C ASP A 302 -13.01 -7.56 -19.79
N GLU A 303 -13.39 -6.29 -19.61
CA GLU A 303 -12.51 -5.18 -19.18
C GLU A 303 -12.74 -4.83 -17.70
N ILE A 304 -13.47 -5.69 -16.96
CA ILE A 304 -13.81 -5.50 -15.55
C ILE A 304 -14.59 -4.19 -15.35
N LYS A 305 -15.56 -3.91 -16.24
CA LYS A 305 -16.42 -2.71 -16.16
C LYS A 305 -17.90 -3.09 -16.06
N PRO A 306 -18.73 -2.27 -15.40
CA PRO A 306 -20.16 -2.54 -15.29
C PRO A 306 -20.82 -2.49 -16.67
N GLN A 307 -21.75 -3.41 -16.89
CA GLN A 307 -22.49 -3.51 -18.14
C GLN A 307 -23.89 -2.91 -17.99
N TRP A 308 -24.32 -2.10 -18.95
CA TRP A 308 -25.68 -1.57 -18.96
C TRP A 308 -26.72 -2.70 -19.08
N ALA A 309 -27.69 -2.73 -18.16
CA ALA A 309 -28.85 -3.62 -18.24
C ALA A 309 -30.13 -2.87 -18.60
N ALA A 310 -30.48 -1.86 -17.83
CA ALA A 310 -31.68 -1.04 -17.99
C ALA A 310 -31.53 0.28 -17.23
N GLY A 311 -32.55 1.13 -17.23
CA GLY A 311 -32.55 2.37 -16.44
C GLY A 311 -32.97 3.58 -17.24
N ASN A 312 -33.05 4.70 -16.53
CA ASN A 312 -33.27 6.02 -17.11
C ASN A 312 -31.94 6.79 -17.06
N CYS A 313 -31.86 7.91 -17.78
CA CYS A 313 -30.72 8.82 -17.68
C CYS A 313 -29.36 8.29 -18.14
N ALA A 314 -29.37 7.22 -18.94
CA ALA A 314 -28.28 6.85 -19.81
C ALA A 314 -28.80 6.00 -20.97
N THR A 315 -28.02 5.93 -22.03
CA THR A 315 -28.19 4.87 -23.05
C THR A 315 -27.04 3.89 -22.89
N GLN A 316 -27.21 2.64 -23.35
CA GLN A 316 -26.11 1.67 -23.37
C GLN A 316 -24.82 2.28 -23.95
N ALA A 317 -24.92 2.98 -25.08
CA ALA A 317 -23.76 3.57 -25.76
C ALA A 317 -23.05 4.66 -24.96
N ASN A 318 -23.78 5.44 -24.16
CA ASN A 318 -23.19 6.48 -23.31
C ASN A 318 -22.68 5.88 -21.99
N PHE A 319 -23.43 4.95 -21.40
CA PHE A 319 -23.02 4.25 -20.17
C PHE A 319 -21.68 3.52 -20.33
N HIS A 320 -21.43 2.91 -21.49
CA HIS A 320 -20.12 2.29 -21.78
C HIS A 320 -18.95 3.28 -21.69
N GLN A 321 -19.18 4.60 -21.77
CA GLN A 321 -18.14 5.63 -21.68
C GLN A 321 -17.78 5.99 -20.24
N TRP A 322 -18.65 5.67 -19.26
CA TRP A 322 -18.52 6.12 -17.87
C TRP A 322 -17.20 5.70 -17.24
N TYR A 323 -16.88 4.41 -17.35
CA TYR A 323 -15.68 3.82 -16.74
C TYR A 323 -14.62 3.45 -17.76
N ARG A 324 -14.55 4.21 -18.86
CA ARG A 324 -13.56 4.00 -19.93
C ARG A 324 -12.96 5.32 -20.38
N ASN A 325 -11.69 5.28 -20.76
CA ASN A 325 -11.01 6.46 -21.30
C ASN A 325 -11.46 6.65 -22.75
N VAL A 326 -12.29 7.67 -23.00
CA VAL A 326 -12.87 7.95 -24.32
C VAL A 326 -12.44 9.33 -24.79
N PRO A 327 -11.49 9.42 -25.74
CA PRO A 327 -10.95 10.70 -26.19
C PRO A 327 -12.03 11.66 -26.69
N GLY A 328 -12.07 12.85 -26.09
CA GLY A 328 -13.02 13.92 -26.43
C GLY A 328 -14.40 13.77 -25.76
N VAL A 329 -14.60 12.74 -24.93
CA VAL A 329 -15.79 12.57 -24.10
C VAL A 329 -15.46 12.86 -22.63
N ASN A 330 -14.39 12.25 -22.12
CA ASN A 330 -13.93 12.44 -20.76
C ASN A 330 -12.41 12.69 -20.69
N THR A 331 -11.98 13.16 -19.53
CA THR A 331 -10.57 13.22 -19.11
C THR A 331 -10.41 12.34 -17.87
N THR A 332 -9.25 11.71 -17.72
CA THR A 332 -9.00 10.73 -16.66
C THR A 332 -8.02 11.31 -15.66
N VAL A 333 -8.35 11.18 -14.38
CA VAL A 333 -7.53 11.60 -13.24
C VAL A 333 -7.36 10.39 -12.34
N ALA A 334 -6.12 9.96 -12.15
CA ALA A 334 -5.79 8.88 -11.23
C ALA A 334 -5.36 9.45 -9.88
N SER A 335 -5.81 8.83 -8.79
CA SER A 335 -5.48 9.23 -7.43
C SER A 335 -5.73 8.09 -6.44
N THR A 336 -5.72 8.41 -5.14
CA THR A 336 -6.06 7.46 -4.07
C THR A 336 -7.10 8.05 -3.11
N ILE A 337 -7.86 7.19 -2.45
CA ILE A 337 -8.76 7.57 -1.35
C ILE A 337 -8.16 7.03 -0.04
N PRO A 338 -7.79 7.90 0.91
CA PRO A 338 -7.35 7.44 2.23
C PRO A 338 -8.54 7.00 3.08
N LEU A 339 -8.46 5.78 3.59
CA LEU A 339 -9.37 5.19 4.56
C LEU A 339 -8.68 5.18 5.94
N PHE A 340 -9.34 5.78 6.92
CA PHE A 340 -8.85 5.94 8.30
C PHE A 340 -9.45 4.88 9.22
N PRO A 341 -8.76 4.48 10.31
CA PRO A 341 -9.32 3.56 11.28
C PRO A 341 -10.70 4.01 11.80
N ASN A 342 -11.73 3.18 11.63
CA ASN A 342 -13.11 3.48 12.03
C ASN A 342 -13.37 3.25 13.54
N GLY A 343 -12.34 2.93 14.32
CA GLY A 343 -12.43 2.64 15.76
C GLY A 343 -13.04 1.28 16.12
N SER A 344 -13.56 0.53 15.14
CA SER A 344 -14.13 -0.82 15.29
C SER A 344 -13.23 -1.92 14.72
N GLY A 345 -11.99 -1.57 14.36
CA GLY A 345 -11.01 -2.47 13.79
C GLY A 345 -11.12 -2.62 12.27
N GLY A 346 -11.78 -1.68 11.60
CA GLY A 346 -11.84 -1.53 10.15
C GLY A 346 -11.44 -0.11 9.72
N TYR A 347 -11.79 0.28 8.48
CA TYR A 347 -11.40 1.54 7.87
C TYR A 347 -12.58 2.30 7.25
N VAL A 348 -12.49 3.62 7.15
CA VAL A 348 -13.52 4.48 6.57
C VAL A 348 -12.93 5.75 5.97
N ASN A 349 -13.42 6.22 4.82
CA ASN A 349 -13.04 7.53 4.32
C ASN A 349 -13.65 8.65 5.18
N ARG A 350 -12.96 9.77 5.35
CA ARG A 350 -13.40 10.87 6.22
C ARG A 350 -13.21 12.22 5.56
N PHE A 351 -13.99 13.20 6.03
CA PHE A 351 -14.11 14.54 5.48
C PHE A 351 -12.77 15.28 5.37
N GLY A 352 -12.03 15.41 6.46
CA GLY A 352 -10.80 16.20 6.47
C GLY A 352 -9.58 15.43 5.95
N PRO A 353 -8.56 16.16 5.46
CA PRO A 353 -7.35 15.55 4.88
C PRO A 353 -6.52 14.76 5.88
N ASN A 354 -6.72 14.96 7.19
CA ASN A 354 -6.04 14.20 8.24
C ASN A 354 -6.99 13.22 8.95
N GLY A 355 -8.11 12.86 8.32
CA GLY A 355 -9.06 11.92 8.89
C GLY A 355 -10.01 12.56 9.90
N GLU A 356 -10.27 13.85 9.79
CA GLU A 356 -11.27 14.54 10.59
C GLU A 356 -12.69 14.10 10.18
N GLN A 357 -13.51 13.73 11.16
CA GLN A 357 -14.94 13.48 10.96
C GLN A 357 -15.68 14.78 10.64
N PHE A 358 -16.74 14.70 9.84
CA PHE A 358 -17.61 15.84 9.62
C PHE A 358 -18.40 16.15 10.88
N ILE A 359 -18.45 17.43 11.26
CA ILE A 359 -19.13 17.88 12.48
C ILE A 359 -20.47 18.49 12.09
N ALA A 360 -21.55 17.89 12.56
CA ALA A 360 -22.88 18.50 12.53
C ALA A 360 -23.28 18.97 13.93
N TYR A 361 -24.11 20.00 13.97
CA TYR A 361 -24.57 20.61 15.21
C TYR A 361 -26.04 20.29 15.46
N THR A 362 -26.33 19.72 16.63
CA THR A 362 -27.68 19.35 17.08
C THR A 362 -28.08 20.12 18.34
N ASN A 363 -29.37 20.06 18.72
CA ASN A 363 -29.93 20.74 19.90
C ASN A 363 -29.62 22.25 19.98
N VAL A 364 -29.45 22.89 18.83
CA VAL A 364 -28.91 24.23 18.78
C VAL A 364 -29.86 25.28 19.36
N GLN A 365 -29.33 26.10 20.25
CA GLN A 365 -29.94 27.30 20.85
C GLN A 365 -29.16 28.53 20.34
N TRP A 366 -29.77 29.72 20.16
CA TRP A 366 -29.18 30.84 19.35
C TRP A 366 -29.19 32.25 19.99
N ALA A 367 -28.05 32.90 20.29
CA ALA A 367 -27.95 34.36 20.58
C ALA A 367 -27.05 35.08 19.56
N ALA A 368 -27.59 35.61 18.46
CA ALA A 368 -26.87 36.59 17.64
C ALA A 368 -27.85 37.48 16.88
N ASN A 369 -27.52 38.76 16.68
CA ASN A 369 -28.40 39.70 15.94
C ASN A 369 -28.02 39.80 14.45
N THR A 370 -26.89 39.21 14.03
CA THR A 370 -26.43 39.18 12.63
C THR A 370 -25.71 37.87 12.31
N TYR A 371 -25.69 37.48 11.03
CA TYR A 371 -24.92 36.33 10.52
C TYR A 371 -23.43 36.42 10.91
N ALA A 372 -22.83 37.60 10.77
CA ALA A 372 -21.43 37.84 11.11
C ALA A 372 -21.15 37.72 12.62
N GLU A 373 -22.10 38.08 13.50
CA GLU A 373 -21.96 37.86 14.95
C GLU A 373 -22.05 36.36 15.28
N CYS A 374 -22.96 35.64 14.64
CA CYS A 374 -23.16 34.20 14.82
C CYS A 374 -21.91 33.39 14.41
N MET A 375 -21.36 33.69 13.23
CA MET A 375 -20.11 33.08 12.74
C MET A 375 -18.91 33.44 13.61
N ASN A 376 -18.79 34.69 14.09
CA ASN A 376 -17.72 35.09 15.03
C ASN A 376 -17.84 34.44 16.41
N MET A 377 -19.02 33.92 16.76
CA MET A 377 -19.26 33.15 17.98
C MET A 377 -19.01 31.64 17.78
N GLY A 378 -18.73 31.19 16.55
CA GLY A 378 -18.50 29.79 16.20
C GLY A 378 -19.78 28.96 16.05
N CYS A 379 -20.93 29.59 15.78
CA CYS A 379 -22.24 28.94 15.75
C CYS A 379 -22.70 28.68 14.30
N ILE A 380 -22.78 27.42 13.90
CA ILE A 380 -23.09 26.97 12.53
C ILE A 380 -24.17 25.86 12.58
N PRO A 381 -25.22 25.85 11.73
CA PRO A 381 -25.68 26.87 10.77
C PRO A 381 -26.38 28.06 11.45
N CYS A 382 -26.55 29.22 10.77
CA CYS A 382 -27.11 30.43 11.40
C CYS A 382 -28.51 30.85 10.88
N PRO A 383 -29.63 30.44 11.51
CA PRO A 383 -30.96 30.97 11.21
C PRO A 383 -31.40 32.14 12.14
N TRP A 384 -32.10 33.14 11.58
CA TRP A 384 -32.41 34.44 12.19
C TRP A 384 -33.49 34.39 13.32
N ASP A 385 -33.10 34.48 14.62
CA ASP A 385 -34.00 34.86 15.74
C ASP A 385 -33.22 35.59 16.87
N GLN A 386 -33.85 36.58 17.49
CA GLN A 386 -33.26 37.59 18.39
C GLN A 386 -33.38 37.28 19.90
N ASN A 387 -33.78 36.05 20.32
CA ASN A 387 -34.19 35.78 21.71
C ASN A 387 -33.60 34.54 22.43
N VAL A 388 -32.57 33.83 21.93
CA VAL A 388 -32.04 32.58 22.56
C VAL A 388 -30.51 32.73 22.81
N GLY A 389 -29.72 31.75 23.30
CA GLY A 389 -28.25 31.77 23.55
C GLY A 389 -27.49 30.69 22.76
N CYS A 390 -26.21 30.87 22.33
CA CYS A 390 -25.49 29.89 21.50
C CYS A 390 -24.98 28.65 22.28
N TRP A 391 -25.68 27.51 22.12
CA TRP A 391 -25.23 26.18 22.55
C TRP A 391 -25.66 25.16 21.49
N ALA A 392 -24.76 24.29 21.06
CA ALA A 392 -25.04 23.16 20.18
C ALA A 392 -24.31 21.92 20.70
N ASP A 393 -24.92 20.76 20.54
CA ASP A 393 -24.25 19.47 20.73
C ASP A 393 -23.58 19.08 19.41
N GLU A 394 -22.30 18.76 19.45
CA GLU A 394 -21.55 18.25 18.30
C GLU A 394 -21.85 16.77 18.07
N VAL A 395 -22.10 16.42 16.82
CA VAL A 395 -22.24 15.04 16.35
C VAL A 395 -21.25 14.83 15.21
N PHE A 396 -20.47 13.77 15.32
CA PHE A 396 -19.40 13.46 14.38
C PHE A 396 -19.86 12.36 13.42
N TYR A 397 -19.60 12.54 12.13
CA TYR A 397 -19.98 11.63 11.07
C TYR A 397 -18.74 11.25 10.24
N ASP A 398 -18.59 9.95 9.97
CA ASP A 398 -17.64 9.44 8.98
C ASP A 398 -18.20 9.58 7.55
N GLY A 399 -17.32 9.46 6.55
CA GLY A 399 -17.62 9.66 5.13
C GLY A 399 -17.32 11.06 4.62
N GLN A 400 -17.60 11.27 3.34
CA GLN A 400 -17.36 12.53 2.63
C GLN A 400 -18.69 13.18 2.21
N PRO A 401 -19.25 14.13 2.98
CA PRO A 401 -20.49 14.84 2.63
C PRO A 401 -20.36 15.78 1.42
N PHE A 402 -19.12 16.05 1.00
CA PHE A 402 -18.75 16.89 -0.14
C PHE A 402 -17.67 16.18 -0.94
N PHE A 403 -18.04 15.12 -1.65
CA PHE A 403 -17.08 14.29 -2.36
C PHE A 403 -16.73 14.88 -3.73
N PHE A 404 -15.71 15.74 -3.79
CA PHE A 404 -15.28 16.42 -5.02
C PHE A 404 -13.79 16.21 -5.31
N PRO A 405 -13.38 14.98 -5.66
CA PRO A 405 -11.97 14.57 -5.69
C PRO A 405 -11.12 15.24 -6.79
N ILE A 406 -11.76 15.80 -7.82
CA ILE A 406 -11.10 16.36 -9.01
C ILE A 406 -11.19 17.89 -9.10
N ASP A 407 -11.76 18.55 -8.09
CA ASP A 407 -11.98 20.00 -8.14
C ASP A 407 -10.66 20.79 -8.24
N ASP A 408 -9.60 20.37 -7.57
CA ASP A 408 -8.32 21.08 -7.62
C ASP A 408 -7.35 20.48 -8.66
N ASP A 409 -7.81 19.50 -9.45
CA ASP A 409 -6.96 18.79 -10.41
C ASP A 409 -6.81 19.59 -11.73
N PRO A 410 -5.57 19.79 -12.22
CA PRO A 410 -5.31 20.54 -13.44
C PRO A 410 -5.77 19.83 -14.73
N ALA A 411 -5.98 18.52 -14.69
CA ALA A 411 -6.46 17.73 -15.82
C ALA A 411 -7.99 17.70 -15.91
N ALA A 412 -8.72 18.18 -14.89
CA ALA A 412 -10.17 18.32 -14.92
C ALA A 412 -10.61 19.32 -16.02
N LEU A 413 -11.77 19.06 -16.61
CA LEU A 413 -12.38 19.88 -17.65
C LEU A 413 -12.76 21.26 -17.09
N PRO A 414 -12.59 22.34 -17.89
CA PRO A 414 -12.84 23.71 -17.45
C PRO A 414 -14.32 24.10 -17.49
N ASP A 415 -15.19 23.22 -16.98
CA ASP A 415 -16.63 23.43 -16.99
C ASP A 415 -17.10 24.29 -15.80
N PRO A 416 -18.30 24.93 -15.92
CA PRO A 416 -18.83 25.72 -14.82
C PRO A 416 -19.10 24.84 -13.60
N ARG A 417 -18.83 25.40 -12.42
CA ARG A 417 -18.99 24.74 -11.13
C ARG A 417 -20.15 25.32 -10.34
N TYR A 418 -20.70 24.55 -9.40
CA TYR A 418 -21.94 24.88 -8.69
C TYR A 418 -21.83 24.71 -7.18
N GLU A 419 -22.68 25.40 -6.42
CA GLU A 419 -22.74 25.27 -4.96
C GLU A 419 -23.34 23.90 -4.58
N ALA A 420 -22.76 23.25 -3.56
CA ALA A 420 -23.22 21.97 -3.04
C ALA A 420 -24.18 22.13 -1.84
N LYS A 421 -24.90 21.08 -1.51
CA LYS A 421 -25.71 20.95 -0.29
C LYS A 421 -25.32 19.71 0.47
N VAL A 422 -25.62 19.71 1.76
CA VAL A 422 -25.39 18.55 2.63
C VAL A 422 -26.66 17.75 2.84
N GLY A 423 -26.52 16.44 2.63
CA GLY A 423 -27.59 15.47 2.85
C GLY A 423 -27.98 15.31 4.34
N PRO A 424 -29.22 14.86 4.60
CA PRO A 424 -29.74 14.61 5.94
C PRO A 424 -28.96 13.56 6.74
N GLU A 425 -28.22 12.68 6.07
CA GLU A 425 -27.37 11.63 6.62
C GLU A 425 -26.27 12.20 7.52
N TYR A 426 -25.89 13.46 7.28
CA TYR A 426 -24.91 14.22 8.06
C TYR A 426 -25.57 15.20 9.03
N GLY A 427 -26.80 14.92 9.47
CA GLY A 427 -27.50 15.66 10.51
C GLY A 427 -28.24 16.92 10.05
N TYR A 428 -28.34 17.18 8.75
CA TYR A 428 -28.96 18.39 8.20
C TYR A 428 -30.23 18.11 7.37
N PRO A 429 -31.40 17.93 8.00
CA PRO A 429 -32.63 17.45 7.35
C PRO A 429 -33.24 18.39 6.28
N ASN A 430 -32.76 19.63 6.17
CA ASN A 430 -33.32 20.64 5.28
C ASN A 430 -32.43 20.92 4.05
N TRP A 431 -31.36 20.15 3.85
CA TRP A 431 -30.44 20.34 2.72
C TRP A 431 -29.89 21.77 2.62
N PRO A 432 -29.23 22.29 3.67
CA PRO A 432 -28.60 23.60 3.63
C PRO A 432 -27.52 23.61 2.54
N TRP A 433 -27.30 24.78 1.97
CA TRP A 433 -26.15 25.00 1.09
C TRP A 433 -24.86 24.91 1.89
N GLU A 434 -23.79 24.44 1.24
CA GLU A 434 -22.48 24.31 1.86
C GLU A 434 -22.00 25.63 2.44
N ASP A 435 -22.19 26.76 1.76
CA ASP A 435 -21.77 28.08 2.23
C ASP A 435 -22.51 28.58 3.49
N GLU A 436 -23.65 27.98 3.81
CA GLU A 436 -24.39 28.21 5.04
C GLU A 436 -23.78 27.46 6.25
N ILE A 437 -22.96 26.43 6.00
CA ILE A 437 -22.38 25.56 7.03
C ILE A 437 -20.85 25.44 7.03
N VAL A 438 -20.18 25.65 5.91
CA VAL A 438 -18.74 25.60 5.75
C VAL A 438 -18.26 26.97 5.32
N GLN A 439 -17.47 27.62 6.18
CA GLN A 439 -16.95 28.94 5.89
C GLN A 439 -15.96 28.88 4.73
N GLY A 440 -16.24 29.64 3.66
CA GLY A 440 -15.37 29.67 2.48
C GLY A 440 -15.64 28.53 1.49
N ALA A 441 -16.79 27.88 1.61
CA ALA A 441 -17.32 26.95 0.62
C ALA A 441 -17.12 27.46 -0.82
N GLY A 442 -16.71 26.54 -1.67
CA GLY A 442 -16.42 26.79 -3.07
C GLY A 442 -17.60 26.49 -3.97
N THR A 443 -17.28 26.23 -5.23
CA THR A 443 -18.19 25.67 -6.22
C THR A 443 -17.53 24.44 -6.82
N HIS A 444 -18.32 23.42 -7.11
CA HIS A 444 -17.84 22.06 -7.36
C HIS A 444 -18.24 21.52 -8.74
N ASN A 445 -17.48 20.53 -9.20
CA ASN A 445 -17.80 19.69 -10.34
C ASN A 445 -18.72 18.52 -9.92
N PHE A 446 -19.81 18.29 -10.66
CA PHE A 446 -20.81 17.22 -10.42
C PHE A 446 -20.91 16.26 -11.61
N HIS A 447 -19.92 16.24 -12.48
CA HIS A 447 -19.98 15.52 -13.75
C HIS A 447 -18.84 14.53 -13.85
N PHE A 448 -18.77 13.59 -12.92
CA PHE A 448 -17.67 12.64 -12.88
C PHE A 448 -18.11 11.24 -12.42
N THR A 449 -17.28 10.27 -12.74
CA THR A 449 -17.41 8.91 -12.23
C THR A 449 -16.16 8.53 -11.46
N THR A 450 -16.32 7.64 -10.50
CA THR A 450 -15.25 7.10 -9.67
C THR A 450 -15.21 5.59 -9.83
N GLU A 451 -14.04 5.06 -10.13
CA GLU A 451 -13.74 3.63 -10.12
C GLU A 451 -12.70 3.37 -9.04
N VAL A 452 -13.00 2.48 -8.10
CA VAL A 452 -12.08 2.04 -7.05
C VAL A 452 -12.04 0.53 -7.14
N VAL A 453 -10.87 -0.03 -7.40
CA VAL A 453 -10.68 -1.48 -7.42
C VAL A 453 -9.66 -1.83 -6.37
N TYR A 454 -9.91 -2.97 -5.74
CA TYR A 454 -9.16 -3.37 -4.58
C TYR A 454 -9.23 -4.87 -4.34
N TRP A 455 -8.17 -5.49 -3.83
CA TRP A 455 -8.08 -6.94 -3.64
C TRP A 455 -8.08 -7.26 -2.15
N PHE A 456 -8.62 -8.39 -1.70
CA PHE A 456 -8.57 -8.79 -0.29
C PHE A 456 -8.58 -10.31 -0.11
N GLN A 457 -7.95 -10.79 0.97
CA GLN A 457 -8.08 -12.20 1.36
C GLN A 457 -9.38 -12.42 2.14
N TYR A 458 -10.20 -13.38 1.72
CA TYR A 458 -11.40 -13.73 2.47
C TYR A 458 -11.06 -14.59 3.70
N ASP A 459 -11.30 -14.06 4.91
CA ASP A 459 -11.14 -14.76 6.18
C ASP A 459 -12.51 -15.03 6.82
N ALA A 460 -13.02 -16.25 6.66
CA ALA A 460 -14.28 -16.69 7.28
C ALA A 460 -14.24 -16.79 8.82
N SER A 461 -13.10 -16.52 9.46
CA SER A 461 -12.99 -16.43 10.93
C SER A 461 -13.45 -15.08 11.49
N VAL A 462 -13.57 -14.07 10.63
CA VAL A 462 -14.06 -12.73 10.98
C VAL A 462 -15.32 -12.42 10.19
N THR A 463 -16.30 -11.77 10.83
CA THR A 463 -17.46 -11.25 10.11
C THR A 463 -17.03 -10.00 9.35
N ALA A 464 -16.93 -10.13 8.03
CA ALA A 464 -16.51 -9.08 7.14
C ALA A 464 -17.73 -8.41 6.48
N VAL A 465 -17.86 -7.10 6.68
CA VAL A 465 -18.97 -6.28 6.19
C VAL A 465 -18.40 -5.05 5.50
N LEU A 466 -19.02 -4.69 4.38
CA LEU A 466 -18.75 -3.46 3.65
C LEU A 466 -20.01 -2.62 3.63
N ASP A 467 -19.94 -1.40 4.15
CA ASP A 467 -21.01 -0.43 4.09
C ASP A 467 -20.63 0.68 3.11
N PHE A 468 -21.56 0.99 2.22
CA PHE A 468 -21.43 2.06 1.24
C PHE A 468 -22.54 3.09 1.42
N THR A 469 -22.23 4.34 1.13
CA THR A 469 -23.22 5.41 0.95
C THR A 469 -22.84 6.21 -0.28
N GLY A 470 -23.82 6.54 -1.12
CA GLY A 470 -23.61 7.36 -2.30
C GLY A 470 -24.84 8.12 -2.72
N ASP A 471 -24.58 9.28 -3.34
CA ASP A 471 -25.50 10.13 -4.10
C ASP A 471 -24.67 10.57 -5.31
N ASP A 472 -24.92 10.11 -6.53
CA ASP A 472 -26.04 9.25 -6.95
C ASP A 472 -25.66 7.75 -6.93
N ASP A 473 -25.09 7.24 -8.03
CA ASP A 473 -24.97 5.81 -8.28
C ASP A 473 -23.81 5.18 -7.50
N VAL A 474 -24.04 4.01 -6.90
CA VAL A 474 -22.96 3.12 -6.42
C VAL A 474 -23.26 1.67 -6.78
N TRP A 475 -22.35 1.03 -7.51
CA TRP A 475 -22.34 -0.41 -7.74
C TRP A 475 -21.09 -1.01 -7.16
N VAL A 476 -21.23 -2.16 -6.51
CA VAL A 476 -20.10 -2.90 -5.95
C VAL A 476 -20.16 -4.32 -6.47
N PHE A 477 -19.07 -4.77 -7.07
CA PHE A 477 -18.86 -6.13 -7.53
C PHE A 477 -17.78 -6.78 -6.66
N ILE A 478 -17.95 -8.07 -6.39
CA ILE A 478 -16.97 -8.90 -5.70
C ILE A 478 -16.86 -10.19 -6.49
N ASP A 479 -15.66 -10.62 -6.86
CA ASP A 479 -15.45 -11.79 -7.73
C ASP A 479 -16.20 -11.61 -9.07
N GLY A 480 -16.18 -10.38 -9.58
CA GLY A 480 -16.93 -9.91 -10.76
C GLY A 480 -18.46 -10.02 -10.68
N GLN A 481 -19.04 -10.32 -9.52
CA GLN A 481 -20.49 -10.45 -9.30
C GLN A 481 -21.06 -9.27 -8.52
N LEU A 482 -22.21 -8.76 -8.96
CA LEU A 482 -22.90 -7.64 -8.32
C LEU A 482 -23.32 -7.98 -6.88
N ALA A 483 -22.70 -7.31 -5.91
CA ALA A 483 -22.90 -7.49 -4.48
C ALA A 483 -23.72 -6.33 -3.86
N LEU A 484 -23.61 -5.12 -4.42
CA LEU A 484 -24.46 -3.98 -4.06
C LEU A 484 -24.87 -3.20 -5.30
N ASP A 485 -26.13 -2.82 -5.35
CA ASP A 485 -26.69 -1.94 -6.36
C ASP A 485 -27.41 -0.80 -5.68
N LEU A 486 -26.86 0.41 -5.78
CA LEU A 486 -27.47 1.68 -5.44
C LEU A 486 -27.47 2.55 -6.70
N GLY A 487 -27.98 2.03 -7.82
CA GLY A 487 -28.02 2.77 -9.08
C GLY A 487 -29.11 3.84 -9.11
N GLY A 488 -29.07 4.70 -10.12
CA GLY A 488 -30.06 5.73 -10.40
C GLY A 488 -29.81 7.05 -9.67
N LEU A 489 -30.59 8.07 -10.06
CA LEU A 489 -30.51 9.38 -9.45
C LEU A 489 -31.29 9.41 -8.12
N HIS A 490 -30.60 9.61 -7.01
CA HIS A 490 -31.20 9.58 -5.67
C HIS A 490 -30.36 10.34 -4.64
N PRO A 491 -30.99 10.95 -3.60
CA PRO A 491 -30.28 11.41 -2.41
C PRO A 491 -29.44 10.29 -1.76
N PRO A 492 -28.51 10.60 -0.83
CA PRO A 492 -27.63 9.59 -0.26
C PRO A 492 -28.43 8.40 0.27
N ASP A 493 -28.16 7.23 -0.28
CA ASP A 493 -28.73 5.97 0.17
C ASP A 493 -27.59 5.04 0.59
N MET A 494 -27.91 4.09 1.46
CA MET A 494 -26.92 3.22 2.07
C MET A 494 -27.17 1.76 1.77
N GLY A 495 -26.08 1.02 1.60
CA GLY A 495 -26.09 -0.40 1.32
C GLY A 495 -25.03 -1.12 2.14
N THR A 496 -25.34 -2.36 2.53
CA THR A 496 -24.44 -3.21 3.31
C THR A 496 -24.24 -4.53 2.57
N ILE A 497 -22.99 -4.95 2.44
CA ILE A 497 -22.59 -6.23 1.88
C ILE A 497 -22.05 -7.09 3.01
N ASP A 498 -22.62 -8.27 3.20
CA ASP A 498 -22.12 -9.29 4.12
C ASP A 498 -21.36 -10.34 3.31
N LEU A 499 -20.02 -10.35 3.43
CA LEU A 499 -19.15 -11.23 2.62
C LEU A 499 -19.42 -12.72 2.90
N ASP A 500 -19.91 -13.06 4.09
CA ASP A 500 -20.21 -14.44 4.47
C ASP A 500 -21.40 -15.02 3.67
N THR A 501 -22.15 -14.16 2.98
CA THR A 501 -23.29 -14.55 2.15
C THR A 501 -22.94 -14.80 0.68
N LEU A 502 -21.73 -14.43 0.25
CA LEU A 502 -21.32 -14.44 -1.16
C LEU A 502 -20.75 -15.79 -1.61
N GLY A 503 -20.48 -16.72 -0.69
CA GLY A 503 -19.97 -18.05 -1.04
C GLY A 503 -18.50 -18.09 -1.44
N LEU A 504 -17.71 -17.12 -0.96
CA LEU A 504 -16.26 -17.04 -1.17
C LEU A 504 -15.52 -18.18 -0.48
N ASN A 505 -14.36 -18.57 -1.04
CA ASN A 505 -13.51 -19.61 -0.46
C ASN A 505 -12.53 -18.99 0.56
N PRO A 506 -12.50 -19.47 1.81
CA PRO A 506 -11.57 -18.94 2.82
C PRO A 506 -10.11 -19.09 2.39
N GLY A 507 -9.32 -18.04 2.56
CA GLY A 507 -7.90 -17.97 2.19
C GLY A 507 -7.63 -17.58 0.73
N SER A 508 -8.66 -17.58 -0.12
CA SER A 508 -8.56 -17.04 -1.49
C SER A 508 -8.66 -15.52 -1.50
N TYR A 509 -8.07 -14.91 -2.52
CA TYR A 509 -8.08 -13.47 -2.73
C TYR A 509 -9.09 -13.10 -3.80
N TYR A 510 -9.81 -12.02 -3.58
CA TYR A 510 -10.89 -11.55 -4.43
C TYR A 510 -10.77 -10.05 -4.66
N ASP A 511 -11.21 -9.59 -5.82
CA ASP A 511 -11.40 -8.20 -6.14
C ASP A 511 -12.71 -7.66 -5.52
N LEU A 512 -12.70 -6.36 -5.27
CA LEU A 512 -13.78 -5.50 -4.86
C LEU A 512 -13.75 -4.31 -5.81
N ASP A 513 -14.66 -4.31 -6.78
CA ASP A 513 -14.78 -3.24 -7.78
C ASP A 513 -15.95 -2.34 -7.42
N VAL A 514 -15.65 -1.09 -7.10
CA VAL A 514 -16.62 -0.06 -6.73
C VAL A 514 -16.71 0.96 -7.87
N PHE A 515 -17.92 1.11 -8.39
CA PHE A 515 -18.25 2.06 -9.44
C PHE A 515 -19.25 3.07 -8.90
N HIS A 516 -18.85 4.33 -8.87
CA HIS A 516 -19.68 5.45 -8.46
C HIS A 516 -19.85 6.45 -9.59
N ALA A 517 -21.00 7.11 -9.69
CA ALA A 517 -21.22 8.20 -10.63
C ALA A 517 -21.98 9.34 -9.96
N GLU A 518 -21.37 10.52 -9.98
CA GLU A 518 -22.04 11.77 -9.64
C GLU A 518 -22.69 12.32 -10.91
N ARG A 519 -24.02 12.45 -10.90
CA ARG A 519 -24.79 12.87 -12.08
C ARG A 519 -25.81 13.95 -11.78
N CYS A 520 -26.01 14.33 -10.53
CA CYS A 520 -27.02 15.28 -10.09
C CYS A 520 -26.37 16.56 -9.56
N GLY A 521 -26.93 17.71 -9.94
CA GLY A 521 -26.47 18.98 -9.39
C GLY A 521 -26.97 19.19 -7.97
N ALA A 522 -26.06 19.60 -7.07
CA ALA A 522 -26.28 20.13 -5.72
C ALA A 522 -26.12 19.17 -4.53
N GLY A 523 -25.78 17.90 -4.73
CA GLY A 523 -25.32 16.99 -3.67
C GLY A 523 -24.18 16.14 -4.24
N SER A 524 -23.20 15.76 -3.41
CA SER A 524 -22.26 14.71 -3.80
C SER A 524 -21.70 14.04 -2.57
N ASN A 525 -21.99 12.76 -2.42
CA ASN A 525 -21.60 11.99 -1.25
C ASN A 525 -20.97 10.67 -1.67
N PHE A 526 -19.90 10.30 -0.96
CA PHE A 526 -19.34 8.98 -1.09
C PHE A 526 -18.78 8.50 0.25
N ARG A 527 -19.18 7.31 0.68
CA ARG A 527 -18.65 6.65 1.86
C ARG A 527 -18.33 5.20 1.56
N ILE A 528 -17.14 4.79 1.96
CA ILE A 528 -16.70 3.39 2.04
C ILE A 528 -16.33 3.14 3.50
N ASP A 529 -17.01 2.19 4.13
CA ASP A 529 -16.67 1.70 5.48
C ASP A 529 -16.53 0.18 5.41
N THR A 530 -15.43 -0.34 5.93
CA THR A 530 -15.05 -1.74 5.77
C THR A 530 -14.57 -2.29 7.09
N SER A 531 -15.02 -3.50 7.45
CA SER A 531 -14.42 -4.25 8.55
C SER A 531 -13.23 -5.13 8.13
N ILE A 532 -12.89 -5.14 6.83
CA ILE A 532 -11.70 -5.82 6.32
C ILE A 532 -10.48 -5.03 6.78
N LYS A 533 -9.60 -5.71 7.51
CA LYS A 533 -8.36 -5.14 8.04
C LYS A 533 -7.27 -5.13 6.99
N CYS A 534 -7.04 -6.32 6.46
CA CYS A 534 -6.11 -6.69 5.40
C CYS A 534 -6.70 -6.35 4.06
N LEU A 535 -6.77 -5.07 3.75
CA LEU A 535 -7.12 -4.67 2.42
C LEU A 535 -5.89 -4.97 1.52
N ASN A 536 -4.66 -4.50 1.72
CA ASN A 536 -3.63 -4.79 0.69
C ASN A 536 -2.86 -6.03 1.15
N PRO A 537 -2.78 -7.11 0.37
CA PRO A 537 -1.70 -8.06 0.49
C PRO A 537 -0.47 -7.36 -0.05
N GLN A 538 0.18 -6.67 0.86
CA GLN A 538 1.49 -6.16 0.60
C GLN A 538 2.51 -7.31 0.69
#